data_AF-A0A2G8LJH4-F1
#
_entry.id   AF-A0A2G8LJH4-F1
#
_cell.length_a   1.000
_cell.length_b   1.000
_cell.length_c   1.000
_cell.angle_alpha   90.00
_cell.angle_beta   90.00
_cell.angle_gamma   90.00
#
_symmetry.space_group_name_H-M   'P 1'
#
loop_
_entity.id
_entity.type
_entity.pdbx_description
1 polymer ?
#
loop_
_entity_poly.entity_id
_entity_poly.type
_entity_poly.pdbx_seq_one_letter_code
_entity_poly.pdbx_strand_id
1 'polypeptide(L)'
;MFGMNHAGLDKAVHSLKEQKMWNNLIDCIYEISNLEKKQTIIKANISKPTGFLGSDKTINIHHLYRKHHRVALTDFCNTCNSCDVHLKRMSFREECSIDFIKDVTLPSLEILIFLEMNITKNQFVSIITSLSNRKCPEILKFEKCSVSTEVKEEAKKTEKSALRGLKMKSE
;
A
#
# COMPACT_ATOMS: atom_id res chain seq x y z
N MET A 1 14.56 17.25 20.06
CA MET A 1 13.76 17.56 18.86
C MET A 1 14.70 18.21 17.84
N PHE A 2 15.25 17.42 16.91
CA PHE A 2 16.14 17.95 15.86
C PHE A 2 15.28 18.42 14.70
N GLY A 3 14.94 19.71 14.69
CA GLY A 3 14.20 20.32 13.58
C GLY A 3 15.09 20.37 12.34
N MET A 4 14.88 19.45 11.39
CA MET A 4 15.40 19.63 10.04
C MET A 4 14.76 20.89 9.45
N ASN A 5 15.57 21.79 8.92
CA ASN A 5 15.07 22.94 8.18
C ASN A 5 14.32 22.46 6.91
N HIS A 6 13.39 23.27 6.42
CA HIS A 6 12.49 22.85 5.33
C HIS A 6 13.24 22.42 4.05
N ALA A 7 14.38 23.05 3.74
CA ALA A 7 15.20 22.70 2.58
C ALA A 7 15.94 21.35 2.74
N GLY A 8 16.38 20.99 3.95
CA GLY A 8 17.00 19.69 4.23
C GLY A 8 16.00 18.55 4.13
N LEU A 9 14.77 18.77 4.60
CA LEU A 9 13.68 17.81 4.46
C LEU A 9 13.32 17.55 2.99
N ASP A 10 13.20 18.61 2.17
CA ASP A 10 12.83 18.46 0.77
C ASP A 10 13.90 17.67 -0.02
N LYS A 11 15.20 17.90 0.28
CA LYS A 11 16.31 17.10 -0.27
C LYS A 11 16.27 15.64 0.20
N ALA A 12 16.03 15.39 1.49
CA ALA A 12 15.95 14.04 2.03
C ALA A 12 14.78 13.24 1.43
N VAL A 13 13.60 13.87 1.32
CA VAL A 13 12.42 13.29 0.66
C VAL A 13 12.72 12.93 -0.79
N HIS A 14 13.43 13.80 -1.52
CA HIS A 14 13.83 13.54 -2.90
C HIS A 14 14.76 12.33 -3.02
N SER A 15 15.83 12.27 -2.21
CA SER A 15 16.78 11.15 -2.24
C SER A 15 16.15 9.82 -1.83
N LEU A 16 15.29 9.81 -0.81
CA LEU A 16 14.58 8.59 -0.37
C LEU A 16 13.67 8.03 -1.46
N LYS A 17 13.04 8.91 -2.25
CA LYS A 17 12.25 8.51 -3.41
C LYS A 17 13.10 7.86 -4.50
N GLU A 18 14.21 8.50 -4.88
CA GLU A 18 15.11 7.98 -5.93
C GLU A 18 15.65 6.59 -5.56
N GLN A 19 15.94 6.38 -4.28
CA GLN A 19 16.40 5.10 -3.74
C GLN A 19 15.26 4.10 -3.45
N LYS A 20 14.00 4.46 -3.72
CA LYS A 20 12.79 3.64 -3.46
C LYS A 20 12.66 3.20 -1.99
N MET A 21 13.15 4.01 -1.06
CA MET A 21 13.11 3.76 0.39
C MET A 21 11.76 4.21 0.98
N TRP A 22 10.68 3.56 0.56
CA TRP A 22 9.32 3.96 0.89
C TRP A 22 9.01 3.96 2.39
N ASN A 23 9.51 2.97 3.14
CA ASN A 23 9.30 2.94 4.59
C ASN A 23 9.81 4.21 5.27
N ASN A 24 11.07 4.59 4.99
CA ASN A 24 11.69 5.80 5.51
C ASN A 24 10.99 7.07 5.00
N LEU A 25 10.59 7.10 3.73
CA LEU A 25 9.89 8.26 3.17
C LEU A 25 8.55 8.50 3.88
N ILE A 26 7.79 7.43 4.14
CA ILE A 26 6.51 7.49 4.86
C ILE A 26 6.74 7.98 6.29
N ASP A 27 7.75 7.46 6.99
CA ASP A 27 8.11 7.91 8.33
C ASP A 27 8.48 9.41 8.33
N CYS A 28 9.31 9.86 7.36
CA CYS A 28 9.66 11.26 7.23
C CYS A 28 8.45 12.17 6.95
N ILE A 29 7.49 11.73 6.12
CA ILE A 29 6.26 12.49 5.85
C ILE A 29 5.41 12.58 7.12
N TYR A 30 5.32 11.50 7.89
CA TYR A 30 4.54 11.45 9.12
C TYR A 30 4.99 12.50 10.15
N GLU A 31 6.31 12.71 10.28
CA GLU A 31 6.94 13.68 11.19
C GLU A 31 6.70 15.16 10.81
N ILE A 32 6.16 15.44 9.62
CA ILE A 32 5.88 16.82 9.19
C ILE A 32 4.63 17.32 9.92
N SER A 33 4.75 18.31 10.81
CA SER A 33 3.58 18.85 11.52
C SER A 33 2.56 19.58 10.62
N ASN A 34 3.02 20.16 9.52
CA ASN A 34 2.16 20.92 8.59
C ASN A 34 1.43 20.00 7.59
N LEU A 35 0.10 19.92 7.71
CA LEU A 35 -0.75 19.08 6.86
C LEU A 35 -0.69 19.48 5.37
N GLU A 36 -0.75 20.77 5.04
CA GLU A 36 -0.69 21.23 3.65
C GLU A 36 0.64 20.83 2.99
N LYS A 37 1.75 20.89 3.74
CA LYS A 37 3.06 20.44 3.28
C LYS A 37 3.08 18.93 3.07
N LYS A 38 2.51 18.13 3.98
CA LYS A 38 2.34 16.67 3.78
C LYS A 38 1.60 16.37 2.48
N GLN A 39 0.44 17.00 2.30
CA GLN A 39 -0.40 16.81 1.11
C GLN A 39 0.33 17.21 -0.17
N THR A 40 1.05 18.33 -0.14
CA THR A 40 1.84 18.82 -1.28
C THR A 40 2.94 17.83 -1.65
N ILE A 41 3.67 17.28 -0.67
CA ILE A 41 4.72 16.28 -0.89
C ILE A 41 4.12 15.00 -1.47
N ILE A 42 3.03 14.50 -0.91
CA ILE A 42 2.36 13.28 -1.40
C ILE A 42 1.90 13.49 -2.85
N LYS A 43 1.21 14.60 -3.14
CA LYS A 43 0.75 14.92 -4.51
C LYS A 43 1.91 15.09 -5.48
N ALA A 44 2.97 15.80 -5.10
CA ALA A 44 4.13 16.02 -5.95
C ALA A 44 4.86 14.71 -6.27
N ASN A 45 4.89 13.77 -5.32
CA ASN A 45 5.62 12.52 -5.46
C ASN A 45 4.83 11.40 -6.14
N ILE A 46 3.50 11.45 -6.10
CA ILE A 46 2.63 10.36 -6.52
C ILE A 46 1.67 10.78 -7.64
N SER A 47 1.21 12.04 -7.66
CA SER A 47 0.14 12.48 -8.56
C SER A 47 0.62 13.01 -9.91
N LYS A 48 1.91 13.30 -10.12
CA LYS A 48 2.37 13.80 -11.43
C LYS A 48 2.39 12.68 -12.47
N PRO A 49 1.64 12.79 -13.59
CA PRO A 49 1.90 11.99 -14.77
C PRO A 49 3.11 12.60 -15.47
N THR A 50 4.32 12.15 -15.14
CA THR A 50 5.47 12.50 -15.97
C THR A 50 5.40 11.64 -17.21
N GLY A 51 5.04 12.28 -18.33
CA GLY A 51 5.09 11.67 -19.64
C GLY A 51 6.43 10.98 -19.90
N PHE A 52 6.33 9.91 -20.68
CA PHE A 52 7.42 9.24 -21.39
C PHE A 52 8.47 8.40 -20.64
N LEU A 53 8.53 8.40 -19.31
CA LEU A 53 9.18 7.31 -18.56
C LEU A 53 8.47 7.14 -17.23
N GLY A 54 7.82 5.99 -17.05
CA GLY A 54 7.02 5.63 -15.90
C GLY A 54 7.81 5.76 -14.60
N SER A 55 7.69 6.91 -13.94
CA SER A 55 7.94 7.02 -12.50
C SER A 55 6.89 6.14 -11.83
N ASP A 56 7.30 4.90 -11.60
CA ASP A 56 6.42 3.82 -11.17
C ASP A 56 5.82 4.23 -9.83
N LYS A 57 4.51 4.48 -9.79
CA LYS A 57 3.72 4.79 -8.58
C LYS A 57 3.56 3.51 -7.73
N THR A 58 4.70 2.87 -7.50
CA THR A 58 4.89 1.57 -6.87
C THR A 58 5.48 1.82 -5.50
N ILE A 59 4.69 1.54 -4.47
CA ILE A 59 5.09 1.63 -3.08
C ILE A 59 5.40 0.22 -2.57
N ASN A 60 6.58 0.03 -2.01
CA ASN A 60 6.99 -1.26 -1.42
C ASN A 60 7.12 -1.10 0.08
N ILE A 61 6.32 -1.83 0.85
CA ILE A 61 6.31 -1.80 2.31
C ILE A 61 7.05 -3.02 2.84
N HIS A 62 8.21 -2.78 3.44
CA HIS A 62 9.11 -3.82 3.93
C HIS A 62 9.06 -4.06 5.44
N HIS A 63 8.72 -3.06 6.26
CA HIS A 63 8.86 -3.11 7.72
C HIS A 63 7.63 -2.59 8.47
N LEU A 64 6.49 -3.26 8.29
CA LEU A 64 5.20 -2.93 8.90
C LEU A 64 5.05 -3.40 10.35
N TYR A 65 5.85 -4.37 10.82
CA TYR A 65 5.86 -4.79 12.24
C TYR A 65 6.20 -3.65 13.21
N ARG A 66 6.89 -2.60 12.74
CA ARG A 66 7.27 -1.46 13.58
C ARG A 66 6.02 -0.64 13.91
N LYS A 67 5.66 -0.59 15.20
CA LYS A 67 4.46 0.14 15.68
C LYS A 67 4.40 1.58 15.14
N HIS A 68 5.53 2.29 15.18
CA HIS A 68 5.63 3.65 14.64
C HIS A 68 5.31 3.68 13.13
N HIS A 69 5.94 2.81 12.35
CA HIS A 69 5.73 2.74 10.91
C HIS A 69 4.29 2.37 10.55
N ARG A 70 3.64 1.49 11.34
CA ARG A 70 2.22 1.17 11.15
C ARG A 70 1.32 2.40 11.30
N VAL A 71 1.61 3.27 12.28
CA VAL A 71 0.88 4.54 12.46
C VAL A 71 1.19 5.50 11.31
N ALA A 72 2.46 5.63 10.94
CA ALA A 72 2.87 6.48 9.82
C ALA A 72 2.23 6.05 8.48
N LEU A 73 2.17 4.76 8.19
CA LEU A 73 1.51 4.22 7.00
C LEU A 73 -0.01 4.45 7.04
N THR A 74 -0.64 4.36 8.21
CA THR A 74 -2.06 4.67 8.37
C THR A 74 -2.34 6.15 8.04
N ASP A 75 -1.56 7.07 8.60
CA ASP A 75 -1.63 8.51 8.31
C ASP A 75 -1.40 8.79 6.82
N PHE A 76 -0.42 8.10 6.22
CA PHE A 76 -0.13 8.19 4.79
C PHE A 76 -1.32 7.73 3.93
N CYS A 77 -1.93 6.58 4.21
CA CYS A 77 -3.11 6.09 3.49
C CYS A 77 -4.29 7.06 3.62
N ASN A 78 -4.55 7.57 4.82
CA ASN A 78 -5.61 8.55 5.06
C ASN A 78 -5.36 9.86 4.31
N THR A 79 -4.12 10.33 4.29
CA THR A 79 -3.75 11.54 3.55
C THR A 79 -3.90 11.33 2.06
N CYS A 80 -3.47 10.18 1.52
CA CYS A 80 -3.67 9.84 0.11
C CYS A 80 -5.16 9.82 -0.26
N ASN A 81 -6.01 9.20 0.58
CA ASN A 81 -7.46 9.20 0.40
C ASN A 81 -8.06 10.61 0.40
N SER A 82 -7.67 11.45 1.36
CA SER A 82 -8.14 12.85 1.45
C SER A 82 -7.72 13.70 0.24
N CYS A 83 -6.62 13.33 -0.41
CA CYS A 83 -6.05 14.02 -1.55
C CYS A 83 -6.44 13.42 -2.91
N ASP A 84 -7.31 12.40 -2.91
CA ASP A 84 -7.69 11.61 -4.09
C ASP A 84 -6.48 11.08 -4.89
N VAL A 85 -5.45 10.64 -4.17
CA VAL A 85 -4.22 10.12 -4.77
C VAL A 85 -4.43 8.68 -5.20
N HIS A 86 -4.16 8.43 -6.48
CA HIS A 86 -4.25 7.11 -7.10
C HIS A 86 -2.86 6.49 -7.24
N LEU A 87 -2.66 5.35 -6.57
CA LEU A 87 -1.45 4.53 -6.67
C LEU A 87 -1.57 3.55 -7.83
N LYS A 88 -0.44 3.20 -8.42
CA LYS A 88 -0.39 2.12 -9.41
C LYS A 88 -0.21 0.78 -8.70
N ARG A 89 0.74 0.70 -7.79
CA ARG A 89 1.07 -0.55 -7.10
C ARG A 89 1.40 -0.31 -5.65
N MET A 90 0.92 -1.19 -4.78
CA MET A 90 1.40 -1.30 -3.40
C MET A 90 1.76 -2.77 -3.14
N SER A 91 2.92 -3.01 -2.53
CA SER A 91 3.33 -4.35 -2.13
C SER A 91 3.64 -4.43 -0.64
N PHE A 92 3.27 -5.58 -0.05
CA PHE A 92 3.59 -5.94 1.32
C PHE A 92 4.44 -7.21 1.32
N ARG A 93 5.39 -7.31 2.26
CA ARG A 93 6.23 -8.51 2.46
C ARG A 93 6.06 -9.19 3.83
N GLU A 94 5.26 -8.62 4.71
CA GLU A 94 5.10 -9.11 6.08
C GLU A 94 3.66 -9.55 6.36
N GLU A 95 3.49 -10.69 7.04
CA GLU A 95 2.18 -11.27 7.32
C GLU A 95 1.27 -10.34 8.15
N CYS A 96 1.85 -9.49 9.00
CA CYS A 96 1.11 -8.49 9.77
C CYS A 96 0.38 -7.46 8.88
N SER A 97 0.72 -7.36 7.60
CA SER A 97 -0.01 -6.56 6.62
C SER A 97 -1.45 -7.03 6.42
N ILE A 98 -1.72 -8.31 6.63
CA ILE A 98 -3.06 -8.88 6.49
C ILE A 98 -3.98 -8.30 7.55
N ASP A 99 -3.51 -8.16 8.79
CA ASP A 99 -4.27 -7.49 9.85
C ASP A 99 -4.33 -5.98 9.63
N PHE A 100 -3.24 -5.37 9.17
CA PHE A 100 -3.22 -3.96 8.84
C PHE A 100 -4.33 -3.54 7.86
N ILE A 101 -4.52 -4.28 6.77
CA ILE A 101 -5.52 -3.94 5.76
C ILE A 101 -6.97 -4.15 6.24
N LYS A 102 -7.19 -4.89 7.34
CA LYS A 102 -8.52 -4.97 7.99
C LYS A 102 -8.88 -3.65 8.64
N ASP A 103 -7.90 -2.96 9.19
CA ASP A 103 -8.13 -1.74 9.97
C ASP A 103 -7.98 -0.46 9.15
N VAL A 104 -7.25 -0.51 8.03
CA VAL A 104 -6.90 0.68 7.25
C VAL A 104 -7.58 0.69 5.88
N THR A 105 -8.18 1.83 5.53
CA THR A 105 -8.65 2.09 4.18
C THR A 105 -7.45 2.42 3.29
N LEU A 106 -7.07 1.49 2.43
CA LEU A 106 -6.02 1.73 1.43
C LEU A 106 -6.45 2.85 0.46
N PRO A 107 -5.49 3.63 -0.07
CA PRO A 107 -5.76 4.56 -1.16
C PRO A 107 -6.23 3.82 -2.41
N SER A 108 -6.86 4.53 -3.36
CA SER A 108 -7.18 3.94 -4.67
C SER A 108 -5.90 3.39 -5.29
N LEU A 109 -5.89 2.11 -5.64
CA LEU A 109 -4.72 1.45 -6.21
C LEU A 109 -5.11 0.46 -7.31
N GLU A 110 -4.33 0.41 -8.39
CA GLU A 110 -4.56 -0.55 -9.48
C GLU A 110 -4.15 -1.97 -9.05
N ILE A 111 -2.96 -2.13 -8.45
CA ILE A 111 -2.40 -3.45 -8.11
C ILE A 111 -2.00 -3.52 -6.63
N LEU A 112 -2.58 -4.47 -5.90
CA LEU A 112 -2.14 -4.86 -4.56
C LEU A 112 -1.40 -6.19 -4.60
N ILE A 113 -0.21 -6.26 -4.02
CA ILE A 113 0.62 -7.47 -4.05
C ILE A 113 1.05 -7.88 -2.64
N PHE A 114 0.75 -9.12 -2.27
CA PHE A 114 1.38 -9.80 -1.15
C PHE A 114 2.55 -10.63 -1.67
N LEU A 115 3.74 -10.41 -1.11
CA LEU A 115 5.00 -10.98 -1.57
C LEU A 115 5.59 -11.89 -0.51
N GLU A 116 5.99 -13.11 -0.90
CA GLU A 116 6.83 -13.99 -0.06
C GLU A 116 6.22 -14.30 1.33
N MET A 117 4.89 -14.39 1.43
CA MET A 117 4.18 -14.66 2.69
C MET A 117 3.61 -16.07 2.76
N ASN A 118 3.43 -16.59 3.97
CA ASN A 118 2.59 -17.76 4.19
C ASN A 118 1.15 -17.33 4.45
N ILE A 119 0.23 -17.67 3.54
CA ILE A 119 -1.16 -17.22 3.60
C ILE A 119 -2.06 -18.42 3.86
N THR A 120 -2.60 -18.47 5.07
CA THR A 120 -3.61 -19.43 5.47
C THR A 120 -4.96 -19.13 4.83
N LYS A 121 -5.86 -20.11 4.84
CA LYS A 121 -7.26 -19.96 4.38
C LYS A 121 -7.97 -18.78 5.03
N ASN A 122 -7.87 -18.70 6.35
CA ASN A 122 -8.55 -17.67 7.13
C ASN A 122 -8.00 -16.28 6.80
N GLN A 123 -6.69 -16.18 6.60
CA GLN A 123 -6.06 -14.94 6.14
C GLN A 123 -6.53 -14.54 4.74
N PHE A 124 -6.56 -15.47 3.79
CA PHE A 124 -7.08 -15.21 2.44
C PHE A 124 -8.53 -14.69 2.46
N VAL A 125 -9.43 -15.38 3.16
CA VAL A 125 -10.82 -14.94 3.32
C VAL A 125 -10.89 -13.54 3.95
N SER A 126 -10.04 -13.29 4.94
CA SER A 126 -9.98 -11.99 5.60
C SER A 126 -9.49 -10.86 4.69
N ILE A 127 -8.51 -11.13 3.81
CA ILE A 127 -8.04 -10.18 2.80
C ILE A 127 -9.20 -9.82 1.87
N ILE A 128 -9.84 -10.84 1.27
CA ILE A 128 -10.94 -10.64 0.32
C ILE A 128 -12.10 -9.88 0.98
N THR A 129 -12.50 -10.26 2.19
CA THR A 129 -13.58 -9.60 2.93
C THR A 129 -13.25 -8.12 3.19
N SER A 130 -12.02 -7.83 3.62
CA SER A 130 -11.59 -6.46 3.90
C SER A 130 -11.58 -5.58 2.66
N LEU A 131 -11.15 -6.12 1.53
CA LEU A 131 -11.12 -5.42 0.25
C LEU A 131 -12.52 -5.24 -0.36
N SER A 132 -13.42 -6.22 -0.17
CA SER A 132 -14.81 -6.16 -0.68
C SER A 132 -15.63 -5.06 -0.01
N ASN A 133 -15.36 -4.78 1.26
CA ASN A 133 -16.06 -3.76 2.05
C ASN A 133 -15.52 -2.34 1.80
N ARG A 134 -14.51 -2.17 0.94
CA ARG A 134 -13.77 -0.91 0.75
C ARG A 134 -13.48 -0.67 -0.74
N LYS A 135 -12.77 0.43 -1.06
CA LYS A 135 -12.22 0.63 -2.41
C LYS A 135 -11.25 -0.51 -2.70
N CYS A 136 -11.69 -1.43 -3.56
CA CYS A 136 -10.95 -2.63 -3.92
C CYS A 136 -9.89 -2.28 -4.98
N PRO A 137 -8.67 -2.87 -4.92
CA PRO A 137 -7.75 -2.80 -6.05
C PRO A 137 -8.37 -3.39 -7.31
N GLU A 138 -7.86 -3.02 -8.49
CA GLU A 138 -8.28 -3.66 -9.74
C GLU A 138 -7.72 -5.09 -9.86
N ILE A 139 -6.50 -5.28 -9.36
CA ILE A 139 -5.75 -6.55 -9.41
C ILE A 139 -5.18 -6.86 -8.03
N LEU A 140 -5.41 -8.09 -7.55
CA LEU A 140 -4.82 -8.63 -6.33
C LEU A 140 -3.86 -9.78 -6.70
N LYS A 141 -2.59 -9.68 -6.31
CA LYS A 141 -1.57 -10.71 -6.59
C LYS A 141 -0.96 -11.28 -5.31
N PHE A 142 -0.64 -12.57 -5.37
CA PHE A 142 0.06 -13.31 -4.33
C PHE A 142 1.33 -13.91 -4.94
N GLU A 143 2.44 -13.16 -4.96
CA GLU A 143 3.68 -13.64 -5.60
C GLU A 143 4.55 -14.36 -4.57
N LYS A 144 5.02 -15.55 -4.93
CA LYS A 144 5.86 -16.41 -4.08
C LYS A 144 5.25 -16.68 -2.69
N CYS A 145 3.93 -16.58 -2.56
CA CYS A 145 3.24 -16.90 -1.32
C CYS A 145 2.98 -18.40 -1.23
N SER A 146 3.21 -19.00 -0.07
CA SER A 146 2.71 -20.35 0.20
C SER A 146 1.23 -20.25 0.55
N VAL A 147 0.40 -20.60 -0.41
CA VAL A 147 -1.05 -20.75 -0.23
C VAL A 147 -1.31 -22.25 -0.10
N SER A 148 -1.86 -22.71 1.02
CA SER A 148 -2.14 -24.14 1.21
C SER A 148 -3.03 -24.67 0.08
N THR A 149 -2.82 -25.92 -0.32
CA THR A 149 -3.53 -26.55 -1.46
C THR A 149 -5.04 -26.53 -1.30
N GLU A 150 -5.53 -26.62 -0.07
CA GLU A 150 -6.95 -26.50 0.31
C GLU A 150 -7.53 -25.11 -0.05
N VAL A 151 -6.73 -24.05 0.08
CA VAL A 151 -7.12 -22.69 -0.31
C VAL A 151 -7.16 -22.52 -1.82
N LYS A 152 -6.33 -23.23 -2.59
CA LYS A 152 -6.39 -23.13 -4.07
C LYS A 152 -7.69 -23.67 -4.64
N GLU A 153 -8.30 -24.68 -4.01
CA GLU A 153 -9.58 -25.23 -4.45
C GLU A 153 -10.79 -24.42 -3.96
N GLU A 154 -10.71 -23.89 -2.74
CA GLU A 154 -11.80 -23.12 -2.13
C GLU A 154 -11.77 -21.65 -2.56
N ALA A 155 -10.59 -21.06 -2.77
CA ALA A 155 -10.43 -19.79 -3.48
C ALA A 155 -11.05 -19.93 -4.88
N LYS A 156 -10.77 -20.97 -5.68
CA LYS A 156 -11.45 -21.12 -6.99
C LYS A 156 -13.00 -21.08 -6.92
N LYS A 157 -13.61 -21.46 -5.79
CA LYS A 157 -15.06 -21.37 -5.54
C LYS A 157 -15.49 -19.99 -5.02
N THR A 158 -14.77 -19.45 -4.04
CA THR A 158 -15.06 -18.18 -3.35
C THR A 158 -14.58 -16.96 -4.13
N GLU A 159 -13.41 -17.02 -4.74
CA GLU A 159 -12.83 -16.07 -5.71
C GLU A 159 -13.73 -15.93 -6.95
N LYS A 160 -14.28 -17.03 -7.49
CA LYS A 160 -15.29 -16.92 -8.57
C LYS A 160 -16.58 -16.24 -8.13
N SER A 161 -16.97 -16.30 -6.86
CA SER A 161 -18.18 -15.65 -6.36
C SER A 161 -17.92 -14.19 -5.96
N ALA A 162 -16.80 -13.93 -5.27
CA ALA A 162 -16.36 -12.61 -4.82
C ALA A 162 -15.79 -11.75 -5.97
N LEU A 163 -14.91 -12.26 -6.84
CA LEU A 163 -14.40 -11.51 -7.99
C LEU A 163 -15.49 -11.25 -9.05
N ARG A 164 -16.48 -12.15 -9.20
CA ARG A 164 -17.66 -11.87 -10.06
C ARG A 164 -18.54 -10.75 -9.48
N GLY A 165 -18.63 -10.64 -8.16
CA GLY A 165 -19.26 -9.49 -7.49
C GLY A 165 -18.43 -8.20 -7.59
N LEU A 166 -17.11 -8.30 -7.68
CA LEU A 166 -16.16 -7.18 -7.63
C LEU A 166 -15.58 -6.75 -9.00
N LYS A 167 -15.93 -7.41 -10.11
CA LYS A 167 -15.39 -7.17 -11.47
C LYS A 167 -13.84 -7.22 -11.58
N MET A 168 -13.17 -8.01 -10.76
CA MET A 168 -11.70 -8.09 -10.75
C MET A 168 -11.18 -9.20 -11.66
N LYS A 169 -9.99 -9.00 -12.25
CA LYS A 169 -9.28 -10.02 -13.04
C LYS A 169 -8.24 -10.74 -12.17
N SER A 170 -8.28 -12.07 -12.17
CA SER A 170 -7.23 -12.92 -11.59
C SER A 170 -6.19 -13.26 -12.67
N GLU A 171 -4.91 -12.94 -12.44
CA GLU A 171 -3.75 -13.40 -13.24
C GLU A 171 -2.68 -13.99 -12.33
#